data_AF-A0A950VQA5-F1
#
_entry.id   AF-A0A950VQA5-F1
#
_cell.length_a   1.000
_cell.length_b   1.000
_cell.length_c   1.000
_cell.angle_alpha   90.00
_cell.angle_beta   90.00
_cell.angle_gamma   90.00
#
_symmetry.space_group_name_H-M   'P 1'
#
loop_
_entity.id
_entity.type
_entity.pdbx_description
1 polymer ?
#
loop_
_entity_poly.entity_id
_entity_poly.type
_entity_poly.pdbx_seq_one_letter_code
_entity_poly.pdbx_strand_id
1 'polypeptide(L)'
;LEAVDPVLEGIVRAKQDILNKGKDGFTVLPLLLHGDAAFAGQGVVAETLNLSQLRGYRTGGTVHVVVNNQVGFTTSPSASRSSVYSTDVARMIAAPIFHVNGDDPEACVRVAKLAVQFRRDFRKDVVIDMVCYRRRGHNEADNPSFTQPLMYDIIDSKRSVRKLYTEALVGRGDITIEDAEAALKDFQQQLEKVFIETRNATGRPTREPVMADTMPQDAQSTAVSSEAIKRIADAYANPPDNFAVHPRLKPQIDRRVATASSGDVDWASAELYAFGSLVLEGHGVRLAGQDSRRGTFTQRHAVLIDRKTGEEYVPLRHLSADQGPFWAYDSLLSEFAGMGFEYGYSVARDDVLVCWEAQFGDFANGAQTIIDEFVASGEAKWGQQSSLTLLLPHGHEGQGPDHSSGRPERFLQLAAERNMTIAMCSTPANYFHLLRRQALSSVRRPLVVFTPKSLLRLKAAVSELDEFTAGSFHPVIADTAELGNVRRVLLCSGKIYYDLAAERADQHRDDIAIVRVEQLYPLPAEEILESVHQFPAAELVWAQEEPANQGAWPYMALNLPEHLGEWGQRRMLQLASRPASASPAVGSASVSEAQRHQVIAAALGPRPAA
;
A
#
# COMPACT_ATOMS: atom_id res chain seq x y z
N LEU A 1 11.58 6.35 12.81
CA LEU A 1 11.82 5.16 13.67
C LEU A 1 10.51 4.40 13.79
N GLU A 2 10.54 3.10 14.10
CA GLU A 2 9.36 2.22 14.30
C GLU A 2 8.43 2.01 13.09
N ALA A 3 8.58 2.77 11.99
CA ALA A 3 7.79 2.58 10.77
C ALA A 3 7.95 1.19 10.12
N VAL A 4 9.04 0.48 10.45
CA VAL A 4 9.32 -0.88 9.96
C VAL A 4 8.56 -1.96 10.75
N ASP A 5 8.03 -1.64 11.94
CA ASP A 5 7.34 -2.60 12.80
C ASP A 5 6.20 -3.34 12.07
N PRO A 6 5.21 -2.65 11.46
CA PRO A 6 4.14 -3.33 10.73
C PRO A 6 4.66 -4.02 9.47
N VAL A 7 5.72 -3.50 8.83
CA VAL A 7 6.35 -4.12 7.66
C VAL A 7 6.93 -5.49 8.01
N LEU A 8 7.62 -5.61 9.16
CA LEU A 8 8.13 -6.90 9.62
C LEU A 8 6.98 -7.88 9.89
N GLU A 9 5.91 -7.45 10.56
CA GLU A 9 4.76 -8.31 10.83
C GLU A 9 4.13 -8.85 9.53
N GLY A 10 4.02 -7.99 8.51
CA GLY A 10 3.58 -8.37 7.17
C GLY A 10 4.48 -9.43 6.52
N ILE A 11 5.80 -9.21 6.53
CA ILE A 11 6.80 -10.16 6.00
C ILE A 11 6.70 -11.51 6.71
N VAL A 12 6.60 -11.49 8.05
CA VAL A 12 6.51 -12.71 8.86
C VAL A 12 5.22 -13.45 8.57
N ARG A 13 4.08 -12.76 8.49
CA ARG A 13 2.79 -13.37 8.16
C ARG A 13 2.84 -14.02 6.78
N ALA A 14 3.35 -13.31 5.78
CA ALA A 14 3.56 -13.85 4.44
C ALA A 14 4.37 -15.15 4.45
N LYS A 15 5.50 -15.18 5.16
CA LYS A 15 6.34 -16.38 5.31
C LYS A 15 5.62 -17.52 6.04
N GLN A 16 4.78 -17.21 7.03
CA GLN A 16 3.96 -18.22 7.72
C GLN A 16 2.90 -18.80 6.78
N ASP A 17 2.24 -17.97 5.97
CA ASP A 17 1.26 -18.41 4.99
C ASP A 17 1.91 -19.25 3.86
N ILE A 18 3.17 -18.98 3.47
CA ILE A 18 3.96 -19.86 2.57
C ILE A 18 4.18 -21.24 3.19
N LEU A 19 4.59 -21.28 4.47
CA LEU A 19 4.85 -22.55 5.15
C LEU A 19 3.58 -23.35 5.40
N ASN A 20 2.42 -22.68 5.46
CA ASN A 20 1.07 -23.27 5.54
C ASN A 20 0.91 -24.41 6.57
N LYS A 21 1.42 -24.20 7.79
CA LYS A 21 1.42 -25.20 8.87
C LYS A 21 0.19 -25.12 9.81
N GLY A 22 -0.87 -24.42 9.39
CA GLY A 22 -2.12 -24.32 10.16
C GLY A 22 -1.93 -23.78 11.59
N LYS A 23 -2.53 -24.44 12.58
CA LYS A 23 -2.48 -24.02 14.00
C LYS A 23 -1.07 -24.06 14.61
N ASP A 24 -0.20 -24.90 14.07
CA ASP A 24 1.22 -24.97 14.46
C ASP A 24 2.08 -23.96 13.66
N GLY A 25 1.46 -23.14 12.82
CA GLY A 25 2.13 -22.40 11.74
C GLY A 25 2.89 -21.13 12.11
N PHE A 26 2.93 -20.75 13.38
CA PHE A 26 3.73 -19.61 13.84
C PHE A 26 5.22 -19.97 14.01
N THR A 27 5.82 -20.60 12.99
CA THR A 27 7.22 -21.08 13.00
C THR A 27 8.24 -20.04 12.57
N VAL A 28 7.80 -18.93 12.00
CA VAL A 28 8.63 -17.74 11.77
C VAL A 28 8.43 -16.79 12.96
N LEU A 29 9.52 -16.40 13.61
CA LEU A 29 9.51 -15.54 14.81
C LEU A 29 9.81 -14.09 14.41
N PRO A 30 8.86 -13.16 14.58
CA PRO A 30 9.17 -11.73 14.54
C PRO A 30 9.98 -11.34 15.78
N LEU A 31 11.07 -10.62 15.56
CA LEU A 31 11.94 -10.02 16.57
C LEU A 31 12.09 -8.54 16.24
N LEU A 32 11.47 -7.67 17.05
CA LEU A 32 11.55 -6.22 16.89
C LEU A 32 12.47 -5.61 17.94
N LEU A 33 13.36 -4.73 17.51
CA LEU A 33 14.25 -3.96 18.37
C LEU A 33 13.85 -2.50 18.32
N HIS A 34 13.80 -1.85 19.48
CA HIS A 34 13.33 -0.48 19.61
C HIS A 34 14.27 0.36 20.48
N GLY A 35 14.24 1.68 20.30
CA GLY A 35 14.79 2.64 21.27
C GLY A 35 13.73 3.05 22.29
N ASP A 36 14.11 3.35 23.53
CA ASP A 36 13.14 3.68 24.60
C ASP A 36 12.27 4.91 24.31
N ALA A 37 12.86 5.96 23.75
CA ALA A 37 12.10 7.16 23.41
C ALA A 37 11.16 6.93 22.22
N ALA A 38 11.60 6.16 21.22
CA ALA A 38 10.81 5.91 20.01
C ALA A 38 9.66 4.92 20.29
N PHE A 39 9.91 3.85 21.06
CA PHE A 39 8.88 2.89 21.46
C PHE A 39 7.72 3.54 22.23
N ALA A 40 8.02 4.55 23.05
CA ALA A 40 7.01 5.27 23.83
C ALA A 40 6.30 6.38 23.03
N GLY A 41 6.99 6.98 22.04
CA GLY A 41 6.54 8.21 21.38
C GLY A 41 5.94 8.04 19.99
N GLN A 42 6.18 6.92 19.31
CA GLN A 42 5.67 6.70 17.95
C GLN A 42 4.33 5.94 17.97
N GLY A 43 3.27 6.56 17.44
CA GLY A 43 1.92 5.98 17.43
C GLY A 43 1.81 4.64 16.69
N VAL A 44 2.64 4.42 15.67
CA VAL A 44 2.67 3.16 14.89
C VAL A 44 3.03 1.93 15.74
N VAL A 45 3.76 2.10 16.86
CA VAL A 45 4.01 1.01 17.81
C VAL A 45 2.70 0.50 18.39
N ALA A 46 1.83 1.42 18.81
CA ALA A 46 0.52 1.05 19.34
C ALA A 46 -0.37 0.45 18.25
N GLU A 47 -0.39 1.04 17.05
CA GLU A 47 -1.16 0.46 15.94
C GLU A 47 -0.72 -0.98 15.63
N THR A 48 0.60 -1.25 15.57
CA THR A 48 1.15 -2.58 15.28
C THR A 48 0.86 -3.58 16.39
N LEU A 49 1.05 -3.20 17.66
CA LEU A 49 0.69 -4.05 18.81
C LEU A 49 -0.80 -4.43 18.78
N ASN A 50 -1.67 -3.54 18.33
CA ASN A 50 -3.11 -3.81 18.23
C ASN A 50 -3.46 -4.79 17.10
N LEU A 51 -2.58 -4.99 16.12
CA LEU A 51 -2.71 -6.04 15.10
C LEU A 51 -2.41 -7.45 15.63
N SER A 52 -1.65 -7.56 16.73
CA SER A 52 -1.00 -8.81 17.20
C SER A 52 -1.92 -10.03 17.34
N GLN A 53 -3.21 -9.84 17.62
CA GLN A 53 -4.19 -10.93 17.81
C GLN A 53 -5.29 -10.98 16.73
N LEU A 54 -5.29 -10.06 15.77
CA LEU A 54 -6.33 -9.99 14.73
C LEU A 54 -6.12 -11.08 13.68
N ARG A 55 -7.18 -11.79 13.27
CA ARG A 55 -7.12 -12.93 12.33
C ARG A 55 -6.32 -12.64 11.05
N GLY A 56 -6.50 -11.44 10.47
CA GLY A 56 -5.83 -11.02 9.24
C GLY A 56 -4.33 -10.71 9.39
N TYR A 57 -3.86 -10.49 10.61
CA TYR A 57 -2.55 -9.88 10.89
C TYR A 57 -1.69 -10.65 11.89
N ARG A 58 -2.28 -11.49 12.74
CA ARG A 58 -1.60 -12.26 13.78
C ARG A 58 -0.44 -13.08 13.22
N THR A 59 0.73 -12.93 13.83
CA THR A 59 1.98 -13.65 13.55
C THR A 59 2.39 -14.62 14.67
N GLY A 60 1.51 -14.82 15.65
CA GLY A 60 1.72 -15.77 16.75
C GLY A 60 2.61 -15.25 17.86
N GLY A 61 2.66 -13.93 18.02
CA GLY A 61 3.40 -13.27 19.09
C GLY A 61 4.77 -12.76 18.64
N THR A 62 5.04 -11.49 18.93
CA THR A 62 6.33 -10.84 18.66
C THR A 62 7.19 -10.77 19.90
N VAL A 63 8.49 -11.04 19.76
CA VAL A 63 9.47 -10.76 20.82
C VAL A 63 10.00 -9.36 20.57
N HIS A 64 9.72 -8.44 21.49
CA HIS A 64 10.22 -7.08 21.44
C HIS A 64 11.41 -6.92 22.39
N VAL A 65 12.44 -6.21 21.93
CA VAL A 65 13.59 -5.84 22.76
C VAL A 65 13.76 -4.32 22.70
N VAL A 66 13.49 -3.65 23.80
CA VAL A 66 13.76 -2.22 23.93
C VAL A 66 15.18 -2.05 24.46
N VAL A 67 16.05 -1.43 23.66
CA VAL A 67 17.40 -1.02 24.06
C VAL A 67 17.26 0.28 24.82
N ASN A 68 16.92 0.18 26.10
CA ASN A 68 16.61 1.31 26.95
C ASN A 68 17.88 1.90 27.54
N ASN A 69 18.55 2.71 26.72
CA ASN A 69 19.75 3.43 27.10
C ASN A 69 19.46 4.70 27.92
N GLN A 70 18.18 4.95 28.24
CA GLN A 70 17.67 6.03 29.07
C GLN A 70 17.91 7.44 28.49
N VAL A 71 18.07 7.58 27.17
CA VAL A 71 18.21 8.89 26.50
C VAL A 71 17.86 8.84 25.01
N GLY A 72 16.94 9.69 24.57
CA GLY A 72 16.59 9.87 23.16
C GLY A 72 17.31 11.10 22.57
N PHE A 73 18.40 10.91 21.82
CA PHE A 73 19.28 11.99 21.37
C PHE A 73 19.83 12.78 22.58
N THR A 74 19.28 13.95 22.88
CA THR A 74 19.56 14.83 24.03
C THR A 74 18.36 14.93 24.98
N THR A 75 17.27 14.24 24.69
CA THR A 75 16.02 14.26 25.46
C THR A 75 16.05 13.18 26.52
N SER A 76 15.95 13.58 27.79
CA SER A 76 15.84 12.68 28.93
C SER A 76 14.47 11.98 29.00
N PRO A 77 14.36 10.79 29.61
CA PRO A 77 13.11 10.03 29.74
C PRO A 77 11.90 10.81 30.25
N SER A 78 12.09 11.72 31.20
CA SER A 78 11.04 12.57 31.77
C SER A 78 10.39 13.54 30.77
N ALA A 79 11.07 13.82 29.65
CA ALA A 79 10.55 14.64 28.56
C ALA A 79 10.12 13.80 27.34
N SER A 80 10.38 12.49 27.35
CA SER A 80 10.06 11.59 26.22
C SER A 80 8.74 10.84 26.39
N ARG A 81 8.23 10.70 27.62
CA ARG A 81 7.00 9.93 27.92
C ARG A 81 6.31 10.39 29.20
N SER A 82 5.03 10.04 29.32
CA SER A 82 4.20 10.28 30.52
C SER A 82 4.04 9.05 31.43
N SER A 83 4.51 7.88 30.98
CA SER A 83 4.48 6.62 31.73
C SER A 83 5.80 6.37 32.46
N VAL A 84 5.79 5.47 33.44
CA VAL A 84 7.01 5.11 34.19
C VAL A 84 8.01 4.44 33.26
N TYR A 85 7.55 3.41 32.52
CA TYR A 85 8.38 2.65 31.60
C TYR A 85 8.08 3.04 30.15
N SER A 86 9.11 3.02 29.29
CA SER A 86 8.95 3.17 27.84
C SER A 86 8.06 2.06 27.26
N THR A 87 8.02 0.91 27.92
CA THR A 87 7.29 -0.28 27.48
C THR A 87 5.83 -0.35 27.92
N ASP A 88 5.32 0.63 28.67
CA ASP A 88 3.96 0.58 29.22
C ASP A 88 2.86 0.53 28.13
N VAL A 89 3.14 0.97 26.90
CA VAL A 89 2.23 0.82 25.75
C VAL A 89 1.87 -0.65 25.46
N ALA A 90 2.80 -1.59 25.67
CA ALA A 90 2.57 -3.02 25.42
C ALA A 90 1.57 -3.66 26.40
N ARG A 91 1.25 -2.98 27.51
CA ARG A 91 0.22 -3.46 28.45
C ARG A 91 -1.17 -3.49 27.83
N MET A 92 -1.45 -2.69 26.80
CA MET A 92 -2.78 -2.64 26.18
C MET A 92 -3.20 -3.96 25.53
N ILE A 93 -2.24 -4.81 25.14
CA ILE A 93 -2.49 -6.18 24.61
C ILE A 93 -2.23 -7.26 25.66
N ALA A 94 -2.01 -6.86 26.92
CA ALA A 94 -1.60 -7.71 28.03
C ALA A 94 -0.38 -8.58 27.67
N ALA A 95 0.66 -7.97 27.10
CA ALA A 95 1.97 -8.60 26.92
C ALA A 95 2.74 -8.57 28.26
N PRO A 96 3.40 -9.67 28.67
CA PRO A 96 4.34 -9.61 29.79
C PRO A 96 5.55 -8.75 29.42
N ILE A 97 6.03 -7.97 30.39
CA ILE A 97 7.18 -7.08 30.26
C ILE A 97 8.24 -7.49 31.28
N PHE A 98 9.43 -7.80 30.80
CA PHE A 98 10.59 -8.12 31.64
C PHE A 98 11.60 -6.98 31.59
N HIS A 99 11.72 -6.24 32.69
CA HIS A 99 12.78 -5.24 32.86
C HIS A 99 14.03 -5.95 33.37
N VAL A 100 15.14 -5.86 32.62
CA VAL A 100 16.38 -6.56 32.93
C VAL A 100 17.57 -5.61 32.88
N ASN A 101 18.49 -5.75 33.83
CA ASN A 101 19.70 -4.94 33.91
C ASN A 101 20.69 -5.39 32.83
N GLY A 102 21.03 -4.50 31.89
CA GLY A 102 21.98 -4.77 30.82
C GLY A 102 23.42 -5.01 31.28
N ASP A 103 23.77 -4.64 32.52
CA ASP A 103 25.07 -4.97 33.12
C ASP A 103 25.14 -6.44 33.62
N ASP A 104 24.02 -7.19 33.64
CA ASP A 104 23.97 -8.62 33.97
C ASP A 104 23.63 -9.47 32.71
N PRO A 105 24.64 -9.92 31.95
CA PRO A 105 24.42 -10.67 30.71
C PRO A 105 23.76 -12.03 30.94
N GLU A 106 23.95 -12.67 32.10
CA GLU A 106 23.28 -13.95 32.38
C GLU A 106 21.78 -13.75 32.60
N ALA A 107 21.37 -12.70 33.32
CA ALA A 107 19.97 -12.36 33.48
C ALA A 107 19.33 -12.01 32.14
N CYS A 108 20.00 -11.23 31.29
CA CYS A 108 19.55 -10.94 29.93
C CYS A 108 19.29 -12.22 29.13
N VAL A 109 20.21 -13.19 29.15
CA VAL A 109 20.04 -14.49 28.48
C VAL A 109 18.89 -15.29 29.08
N ARG A 110 18.74 -15.33 30.41
CA ARG A 110 17.62 -16.02 31.08
C ARG A 110 16.28 -15.43 30.66
N VAL A 111 16.15 -14.10 30.65
CA VAL A 111 14.94 -13.39 30.22
C VAL A 111 14.64 -13.61 28.75
N ALA A 112 15.66 -13.57 27.88
CA ALA A 112 15.48 -13.87 26.46
C ALA A 112 14.94 -15.28 26.21
N LYS A 113 15.47 -16.29 26.91
CA LYS A 113 14.95 -17.67 26.86
C LYS A 113 13.50 -17.75 27.34
N LEU A 114 13.18 -17.10 28.45
CA LEU A 114 11.83 -17.06 29.02
C LEU A 114 10.84 -16.37 28.06
N ALA A 115 11.24 -15.27 27.44
CA ALA A 115 10.40 -14.55 26.47
C ALA A 115 10.06 -15.44 25.25
N VAL A 116 11.08 -16.07 24.66
CA VAL A 116 10.86 -17.00 23.53
C VAL A 116 9.99 -18.19 23.94
N GLN A 117 10.18 -18.73 25.15
CA GLN A 117 9.33 -19.78 25.69
C GLN A 117 7.88 -19.32 25.86
N PHE A 118 7.64 -18.17 26.50
CA PHE A 118 6.31 -17.58 26.64
C PHE A 118 5.63 -17.40 25.28
N ARG A 119 6.33 -16.82 24.30
CA ARG A 119 5.80 -16.64 22.94
C ARG A 119 5.42 -17.98 22.32
N ARG A 120 6.24 -19.02 22.45
CA ARG A 120 5.95 -20.36 21.93
C ARG A 120 4.72 -20.98 22.58
N ASP A 121 4.58 -20.85 23.89
CA ASP A 121 3.51 -21.49 24.66
C ASP A 121 2.17 -20.77 24.47
N PHE A 122 2.18 -19.43 24.45
CA PHE A 122 0.95 -18.63 24.44
C PHE A 122 0.61 -17.96 23.11
N ARG A 123 1.56 -17.91 22.16
CA ARG A 123 1.39 -17.26 20.84
C ARG A 123 0.93 -15.80 20.96
N LYS A 124 1.55 -15.10 21.92
CA LYS A 124 1.34 -13.69 22.26
C LYS A 124 2.67 -12.96 22.36
N ASP A 125 2.61 -11.65 22.16
CA ASP A 125 3.75 -10.76 22.25
C ASP A 125 4.34 -10.76 23.66
N VAL A 126 5.63 -10.48 23.75
CA VAL A 126 6.40 -10.34 24.99
C VAL A 126 7.46 -9.26 24.80
N VAL A 127 7.67 -8.45 25.84
CA VAL A 127 8.61 -7.33 25.78
C VAL A 127 9.75 -7.52 26.77
N ILE A 128 10.97 -7.34 26.31
CA ILE A 128 12.18 -7.25 27.12
C ILE A 128 12.61 -5.80 27.13
N ASP A 129 12.55 -5.15 28.30
CA ASP A 129 13.11 -3.83 28.52
C ASP A 129 14.54 -3.99 29.07
N MET A 130 15.53 -3.91 28.19
CA MET A 130 16.93 -4.04 28.56
C MET A 130 17.47 -2.67 28.99
N VAL A 131 17.46 -2.43 30.30
CA VAL A 131 17.91 -1.16 30.89
C VAL A 131 19.44 -1.10 30.84
N CYS A 132 19.96 -0.19 30.02
CA CYS A 132 21.39 -0.01 29.77
C CYS A 132 21.76 1.49 29.77
N TYR A 133 22.87 1.84 29.12
CA TYR A 133 23.33 3.22 28.95
C TYR A 133 23.99 3.39 27.58
N ARG A 134 24.04 4.63 27.07
CA ARG A 134 24.75 4.96 25.83
C ARG A 134 26.16 5.45 26.16
N ARG A 135 27.19 4.71 25.75
CA ARG A 135 28.60 5.01 26.12
C ARG A 135 29.12 6.31 25.52
N ARG A 136 28.67 6.67 24.32
CA ARG A 136 29.09 7.87 23.56
C ARG A 136 27.88 8.80 23.34
N GLY A 137 28.08 9.89 22.60
CA GLY A 137 26.99 10.73 22.09
C GLY A 137 25.95 9.98 21.26
N HIS A 138 24.92 10.68 20.78
CA HIS A 138 23.88 10.05 19.95
C HIS A 138 24.46 9.42 18.67
N ASN A 139 25.46 10.10 18.11
CA ASN A 139 26.43 9.57 17.17
C ASN A 139 27.84 9.77 17.76
N GLU A 140 28.86 9.19 17.11
CA GLU A 140 30.23 9.15 17.64
C GLU A 140 30.92 10.51 17.71
N ALA A 141 30.42 11.51 16.97
CA ALA A 141 30.95 12.87 16.92
C ALA A 141 30.20 13.84 17.85
N ASP A 142 29.04 13.44 18.37
CA ASP A 142 28.20 14.25 19.24
C ASP A 142 28.76 14.28 20.67
N ASN A 143 28.73 15.45 21.31
CA ASN A 143 29.18 15.62 22.69
C ASN A 143 27.99 15.71 23.66
N PRO A 144 27.65 14.62 24.36
CA PRO A 144 26.44 14.56 25.16
C PRO A 144 26.58 15.25 26.53
N SER A 145 27.80 15.60 26.95
CA SER A 145 28.03 16.33 28.21
C SER A 145 27.41 17.73 28.21
N PHE A 146 27.13 18.29 27.03
CA PHE A 146 26.44 19.59 26.90
C PHE A 146 25.01 19.57 27.44
N THR A 147 24.34 18.41 27.43
CA THR A 147 22.93 18.28 27.80
C THR A 147 22.69 17.27 28.92
N GLN A 148 23.57 16.28 29.07
CA GLN A 148 23.48 15.21 30.09
C GLN A 148 24.76 15.08 30.96
N PRO A 149 25.34 16.16 31.50
CA PRO A 149 26.66 16.11 32.16
C PRO A 149 26.73 15.07 33.28
N LEU A 150 25.77 15.10 34.22
CA LEU A 150 25.76 14.18 35.37
C LEU A 150 25.60 12.71 34.98
N MET A 151 24.84 12.43 33.92
CA MET A 151 24.68 11.06 33.42
C MET A 151 26.01 10.55 32.85
N TYR A 152 26.74 11.40 32.12
CA TYR A 152 28.00 11.01 31.52
C TYR A 152 29.15 10.95 32.53
N ASP A 153 29.14 11.78 33.59
CA ASP A 153 30.05 11.62 34.73
C ASP A 153 29.92 10.22 35.36
N ILE A 154 28.68 9.73 35.52
CA ILE A 154 28.42 8.37 36.00
C ILE A 154 28.92 7.33 34.99
N ILE A 155 28.60 7.49 33.70
CA ILE A 155 29.01 6.53 32.65
C ILE A 155 30.54 6.44 32.57
N ASP A 156 31.26 7.54 32.67
CA ASP A 156 32.72 7.59 32.63
C ASP A 156 33.36 6.87 33.81
N SER A 157 32.71 6.90 34.98
CA SER A 157 33.13 6.12 36.16
C SER A 157 32.80 4.62 36.06
N LYS A 158 31.90 4.20 35.14
CA LYS A 158 31.48 2.79 35.00
C LYS A 158 32.46 1.99 34.15
N ARG A 159 32.93 0.86 34.71
CA ARG A 159 33.53 -0.25 33.94
C ARG A 159 32.52 -0.77 32.91
N SER A 160 33.01 -1.20 31.75
CA SER A 160 32.15 -1.77 30.71
C SER A 160 31.58 -3.13 31.13
N VAL A 161 30.39 -3.47 30.60
CA VAL A 161 29.74 -4.78 30.82
C VAL A 161 30.69 -5.94 30.52
N ARG A 162 31.45 -5.86 29.41
CA ARG A 162 32.48 -6.85 29.06
C ARG A 162 33.49 -7.04 30.19
N LYS A 163 34.05 -5.96 30.73
CA LYS A 163 35.05 -6.03 31.80
C LYS A 163 34.46 -6.62 33.07
N LEU A 164 33.25 -6.19 33.46
CA LEU A 164 32.55 -6.71 34.63
C LEU A 164 32.33 -8.23 34.52
N TYR A 165 31.88 -8.70 33.36
CA TYR A 165 31.62 -10.13 33.17
C TYR A 165 32.90 -10.96 33.09
N THR A 166 33.96 -10.45 32.46
CA THR A 166 35.28 -11.10 32.48
C THR A 166 35.81 -11.24 33.91
N GLU A 167 35.76 -10.18 34.71
CA GLU A 167 36.20 -10.21 36.12
C GLU A 167 35.37 -11.23 36.94
N ALA A 168 34.07 -11.32 36.68
CA ALA A 168 33.19 -12.29 37.34
C ALA A 168 33.56 -13.75 36.98
N LEU A 169 33.80 -14.06 35.71
CA LEU A 169 34.17 -15.41 35.26
C LEU A 169 35.55 -15.83 35.81
N VAL A 170 36.52 -14.91 35.81
CA VAL A 170 37.84 -15.14 36.43
C VAL A 170 37.68 -15.37 37.93
N GLY A 171 36.88 -14.55 38.61
CA GLY A 171 36.62 -14.70 40.04
C GLY A 171 35.95 -16.03 40.41
N ARG A 172 35.18 -16.63 39.49
CA ARG A 172 34.57 -17.96 39.64
C ARG A 172 35.51 -19.11 39.27
N GLY A 173 36.61 -18.82 38.58
CA GLY A 173 37.53 -19.82 38.05
C GLY A 173 37.07 -20.47 36.75
N ASP A 174 36.08 -19.90 36.06
CA ASP A 174 35.56 -20.43 34.78
C ASP A 174 36.58 -20.23 33.64
N ILE A 175 37.38 -19.15 33.72
CA ILE A 175 38.46 -18.80 32.79
C ILE A 175 39.62 -18.17 33.55
N THR A 176 40.82 -18.18 32.95
CA THR A 176 41.96 -17.41 33.43
C THR A 176 41.99 -15.99 32.84
N ILE A 177 42.86 -15.11 33.35
CA ILE A 177 43.07 -13.77 32.77
C ILE A 177 43.69 -13.92 31.37
N GLU A 178 44.62 -14.85 31.23
CA GLU A 178 45.32 -15.18 30.00
C GLU A 178 44.33 -15.64 28.91
N ASP A 179 43.34 -16.46 29.26
CA ASP A 179 42.28 -16.88 28.33
C ASP A 179 41.47 -15.67 27.82
N ALA A 180 41.12 -14.74 28.71
CA ALA A 180 40.34 -13.56 28.35
C ALA A 180 41.11 -12.58 27.45
N GLU A 181 42.41 -12.38 27.72
CA GLU A 181 43.29 -11.55 26.89
C GLU A 181 43.56 -12.19 25.54
N ALA A 182 43.79 -13.50 25.50
CA ALA A 182 43.98 -14.25 24.27
C ALA A 182 42.75 -14.15 23.35
N ALA A 183 41.54 -14.35 23.90
CA ALA A 183 40.29 -14.23 23.15
C ALA A 183 40.07 -12.81 22.57
N LEU A 184 40.39 -11.77 23.35
CA LEU A 184 40.29 -10.38 22.88
C LEU A 184 41.29 -10.10 21.76
N LYS A 185 42.54 -10.57 21.92
CA LYS A 185 43.60 -10.39 20.94
C LYS A 185 43.28 -11.11 19.62
N ASP A 186 42.76 -12.33 19.69
CA ASP A 186 42.32 -13.09 18.51
C ASP A 186 41.24 -12.33 17.75
N PHE A 187 40.20 -11.84 18.44
CA PHE A 187 39.14 -11.04 17.80
C PHE A 187 39.68 -9.77 17.12
N GLN A 188 40.61 -9.05 17.76
CA GLN A 188 41.25 -7.87 17.18
C GLN A 188 42.10 -8.21 15.95
N GLN A 189 42.84 -9.31 16.00
CA GLN A 189 43.65 -9.78 14.86
C GLN A 189 42.79 -10.17 13.66
N GLN A 190 41.64 -10.80 13.90
CA GLN A 190 40.67 -11.11 12.85
C GLN A 190 40.10 -9.84 12.20
N LEU A 191 39.71 -8.84 13.01
CA LEU A 191 39.25 -7.55 12.49
C LEU A 191 40.33 -6.82 11.67
N GLU A 192 41.56 -6.78 12.17
CA GLU A 192 42.69 -6.15 11.47
C GLU A 192 42.99 -6.85 10.14
N LYS A 193 42.95 -8.18 10.13
CA LYS A 193 43.15 -8.97 8.92
C LYS A 193 42.11 -8.61 7.85
N VAL A 194 40.82 -8.63 8.20
CA VAL A 194 39.73 -8.29 7.28
C VAL A 194 39.83 -6.83 6.82
N PHE A 195 40.22 -5.91 7.71
CA PHE A 195 40.45 -4.51 7.36
C PHE A 195 41.57 -4.35 6.33
N ILE A 196 42.72 -4.99 6.54
CA ILE A 196 43.84 -4.97 5.60
C ILE A 196 43.45 -5.60 4.26
N GLU A 197 42.79 -6.76 4.27
CA GLU A 197 42.30 -7.44 3.06
C GLU A 197 41.34 -6.55 2.26
N THR A 198 40.39 -5.90 2.93
CA THR A 198 39.41 -5.00 2.30
C THR A 198 40.06 -3.73 1.77
N ARG A 199 41.02 -3.16 2.51
CA ARG A 199 41.77 -1.95 2.09
C ARG A 199 42.69 -2.23 0.89
N ASN A 200 43.30 -3.41 0.86
CA ASN A 200 44.23 -3.80 -0.20
C ASN A 200 43.50 -4.37 -1.43
N ALA A 201 42.27 -4.85 -1.27
CA ALA A 201 41.40 -5.12 -2.40
C ALA A 201 41.20 -3.81 -3.18
N THR A 202 41.64 -3.79 -4.44
CA THR A 202 41.26 -2.74 -5.39
C THR A 202 39.77 -2.91 -5.73
N GLY A 203 38.92 -2.45 -4.82
CA GLY A 203 37.49 -2.69 -4.83
C GLY A 203 36.81 -2.01 -6.00
N ARG A 204 35.98 -2.77 -6.73
CA ARG A 204 34.92 -2.19 -7.56
C ARG A 204 34.05 -1.30 -6.67
N PRO A 205 33.65 -0.10 -7.11
CA PRO A 205 32.77 0.76 -6.34
C PRO A 205 31.48 -0.01 -5.99
N THR A 206 30.97 0.22 -4.78
CA THR A 206 29.64 -0.24 -4.36
C THR A 206 28.65 0.25 -5.41
N ARG A 207 28.09 -0.68 -6.20
CA ARG A 207 27.11 -0.30 -7.22
C ARG A 207 25.80 -0.07 -6.48
N GLU A 208 25.30 1.16 -6.53
CA GLU A 208 23.94 1.45 -6.08
C GLU A 208 22.96 0.51 -6.79
N PRO A 209 21.87 0.07 -6.12
CA PRO A 209 20.81 -0.67 -6.79
C PRO A 209 20.33 0.15 -7.98
N VAL A 210 20.54 -0.36 -9.20
CA VAL A 210 20.00 0.28 -10.40
C VAL A 210 18.63 -0.32 -10.62
N MET A 211 17.59 0.51 -10.52
CA MET A 211 16.25 0.10 -10.90
C MET A 211 16.25 -0.30 -12.38
N ALA A 212 15.76 -1.50 -12.66
CA ALA A 212 15.67 -1.97 -14.03
C ALA A 212 14.66 -1.10 -14.80
N ASP A 213 15.04 -0.61 -15.98
CA ASP A 213 14.15 0.16 -16.84
C ASP A 213 13.16 -0.74 -17.62
N THR A 214 12.66 -1.78 -16.97
CA THR A 214 11.68 -2.72 -17.50
C THR A 214 10.28 -2.24 -17.18
N MET A 215 9.50 -1.96 -18.22
CA MET A 215 8.05 -1.83 -18.10
C MET A 215 7.44 -3.20 -17.77
N PRO A 216 6.33 -3.25 -17.01
CA PRO A 216 5.47 -4.42 -17.00
C PRO A 216 5.09 -4.74 -18.46
N GLN A 217 5.68 -5.78 -19.04
CA GLN A 217 5.29 -6.22 -20.38
C GLN A 217 3.99 -7.01 -20.26
N ASP A 218 3.06 -6.78 -21.19
CA ASP A 218 1.85 -7.62 -21.38
C ASP A 218 2.21 -8.98 -22.02
N ALA A 219 3.25 -9.64 -21.54
CA ALA A 219 3.72 -10.92 -22.09
C ALA A 219 2.70 -12.05 -21.85
N GLN A 220 1.82 -11.90 -20.85
CA GLN A 220 0.74 -12.82 -20.54
C GLN A 220 -0.61 -12.14 -20.74
N SER A 221 -1.51 -12.81 -21.46
CA SER A 221 -2.89 -12.33 -21.66
C SER A 221 -3.59 -12.18 -20.31
N THR A 222 -4.27 -11.05 -20.13
CA THR A 222 -5.14 -10.80 -18.98
C THR A 222 -6.60 -11.17 -19.26
N ALA A 223 -6.94 -11.62 -20.46
CA ALA A 223 -8.27 -12.11 -20.78
C ALA A 223 -8.56 -13.45 -20.09
N VAL A 224 -9.85 -13.76 -19.90
CA VAL A 224 -10.33 -15.01 -19.26
C VAL A 224 -11.43 -15.66 -20.08
N SER A 225 -11.73 -16.93 -19.85
CA SER A 225 -12.85 -17.57 -20.54
C SER A 225 -14.21 -17.14 -19.96
N SER A 226 -15.25 -17.14 -20.80
CA SER A 226 -16.62 -16.90 -20.35
C SER A 226 -17.08 -17.91 -19.29
N GLU A 227 -16.58 -19.14 -19.35
CA GLU A 227 -16.84 -20.18 -18.33
C GLU A 227 -16.25 -19.79 -16.98
N ALA A 228 -15.07 -19.16 -16.94
CA ALA A 228 -14.49 -18.68 -15.69
C ALA A 228 -15.35 -17.58 -15.07
N ILE A 229 -15.78 -16.59 -15.87
CA ILE A 229 -16.69 -15.50 -15.42
C ILE A 229 -17.99 -16.09 -14.87
N LYS A 230 -18.60 -17.00 -15.61
CA LYS A 230 -19.84 -17.66 -15.20
C LYS A 230 -19.67 -18.46 -13.91
N ARG A 231 -18.60 -19.24 -13.79
CA ARG A 231 -18.29 -20.02 -12.58
C ARG A 231 -18.14 -19.13 -11.35
N ILE A 232 -17.49 -17.97 -11.51
CA ILE A 232 -17.31 -17.00 -10.42
C ILE A 232 -18.67 -16.41 -10.02
N ALA A 233 -19.50 -16.03 -10.98
CA ALA A 233 -20.83 -15.48 -10.71
C ALA A 233 -21.76 -16.52 -10.04
N ASP A 234 -21.78 -17.76 -10.54
CA ASP A 234 -22.60 -18.86 -10.03
C ASP A 234 -22.25 -19.21 -8.57
N ALA A 235 -21.00 -19.03 -8.15
CA ALA A 235 -20.60 -19.23 -6.75
C ALA A 235 -21.31 -18.28 -5.76
N TYR A 236 -21.77 -17.12 -6.22
CA TYR A 236 -22.57 -16.20 -5.38
C TYR A 236 -24.03 -16.62 -5.27
N ALA A 237 -24.59 -17.24 -6.32
CA ALA A 237 -25.98 -17.70 -6.32
C ALA A 237 -26.18 -19.06 -5.65
N ASN A 238 -25.12 -19.84 -5.48
CA ASN A 238 -25.15 -21.19 -4.93
C ASN A 238 -24.38 -21.30 -3.59
N PRO A 239 -24.77 -20.56 -2.54
CA PRO A 239 -24.23 -20.80 -1.20
C PRO A 239 -24.71 -22.18 -0.67
N PRO A 240 -24.12 -22.71 0.40
CA PRO A 240 -24.53 -24.00 0.99
C PRO A 240 -26.03 -24.04 1.32
N ASP A 241 -26.67 -25.22 1.25
CA ASP A 241 -28.14 -25.40 1.38
C ASP A 241 -28.77 -24.73 2.62
N ASN A 242 -28.02 -24.65 3.73
CA ASN A 242 -28.48 -24.07 4.98
C ASN A 242 -28.13 -22.59 5.16
N PHE A 243 -27.58 -21.93 4.13
CA PHE A 243 -27.12 -20.54 4.19
C PHE A 243 -28.23 -19.56 3.79
N ALA A 244 -28.67 -18.74 4.74
CA ALA A 244 -29.70 -17.74 4.54
C ALA A 244 -29.10 -16.39 4.10
N VAL A 245 -29.02 -16.15 2.79
CA VAL A 245 -28.62 -14.85 2.23
C VAL A 245 -29.58 -13.74 2.66
N HIS A 246 -29.06 -12.57 3.00
CA HIS A 246 -29.88 -11.41 3.33
C HIS A 246 -30.80 -11.01 2.15
N PRO A 247 -32.12 -10.82 2.33
CA PRO A 247 -33.06 -10.56 1.22
C PRO A 247 -32.71 -9.34 0.36
N ARG A 248 -32.18 -8.27 0.95
CA ARG A 248 -31.72 -7.07 0.23
C ARG A 248 -30.48 -7.29 -0.65
N LEU A 249 -29.74 -8.38 -0.44
CA LEU A 249 -28.56 -8.72 -1.23
C LEU A 249 -28.89 -9.60 -2.44
N LYS A 250 -29.98 -10.36 -2.38
CA LYS A 250 -30.42 -11.26 -3.46
C LYS A 250 -30.53 -10.57 -4.83
N PRO A 251 -31.10 -9.36 -4.97
CA PRO A 251 -31.17 -8.67 -6.27
C PRO A 251 -29.79 -8.37 -6.87
N GLN A 252 -28.80 -8.05 -6.03
CA GLN A 252 -27.45 -7.76 -6.50
C GLN A 252 -26.73 -9.04 -6.96
N ILE A 253 -26.92 -10.15 -6.23
CA ILE A 253 -26.42 -11.46 -6.63
C ILE A 253 -27.05 -11.92 -7.95
N ASP A 254 -28.38 -11.78 -8.08
CA ASP A 254 -29.10 -12.18 -9.29
C ASP A 254 -28.68 -11.37 -10.50
N ARG A 255 -28.46 -10.06 -10.31
CA ARG A 255 -27.90 -9.20 -11.36
C ARG A 255 -26.52 -9.68 -11.78
N ARG A 256 -25.62 -9.98 -10.83
CA ARG A 256 -24.27 -10.47 -11.12
C ARG A 256 -24.28 -11.77 -11.92
N VAL A 257 -25.20 -12.68 -11.63
CA VAL A 257 -25.35 -13.92 -12.41
C VAL A 257 -25.91 -13.66 -13.80
N ALA A 258 -26.90 -12.76 -13.93
CA ALA A 258 -27.45 -12.41 -15.23
C ALA A 258 -26.39 -11.76 -16.14
N THR A 259 -25.66 -10.75 -15.63
CA THR A 259 -24.65 -10.00 -16.40
C THR A 259 -23.44 -10.86 -16.78
N ALA A 260 -23.16 -11.93 -16.03
CA ALA A 260 -22.13 -12.91 -16.38
C ALA A 260 -22.38 -13.65 -17.70
N SER A 261 -23.62 -13.60 -18.23
CA SER A 261 -23.98 -14.17 -19.53
C SER A 261 -24.45 -13.13 -20.54
N SER A 262 -25.05 -12.02 -20.09
CA SER A 262 -25.68 -11.03 -20.97
C SER A 262 -24.84 -9.79 -21.28
N GLY A 263 -23.70 -9.57 -20.62
CA GLY A 263 -23.01 -8.27 -20.66
C GLY A 263 -23.46 -7.32 -19.55
N ASP A 264 -23.24 -6.02 -19.72
CA ASP A 264 -23.53 -4.98 -18.71
C ASP A 264 -22.85 -5.22 -17.34
N VAL A 265 -21.62 -5.71 -17.33
CA VAL A 265 -20.85 -6.03 -16.12
C VAL A 265 -20.51 -4.74 -15.38
N ASP A 266 -20.92 -4.65 -14.11
CA ASP A 266 -20.58 -3.52 -13.23
C ASP A 266 -19.17 -3.63 -12.61
N TRP A 267 -18.70 -2.51 -12.05
CA TRP A 267 -17.36 -2.40 -11.47
C TRP A 267 -17.06 -3.45 -10.39
N ALA A 268 -18.01 -3.69 -9.49
CA ALA A 268 -17.82 -4.62 -8.38
C ALA A 268 -17.79 -6.08 -8.87
N SER A 269 -18.56 -6.40 -9.91
CA SER A 269 -18.52 -7.73 -10.53
C SER A 269 -17.23 -7.94 -11.30
N ALA A 270 -16.76 -6.94 -12.06
CA ALA A 270 -15.46 -6.97 -12.73
C ALA A 270 -14.30 -7.19 -11.75
N GLU A 271 -14.29 -6.50 -10.60
CA GLU A 271 -13.28 -6.71 -9.55
C GLU A 271 -13.28 -8.16 -9.04
N LEU A 272 -14.46 -8.72 -8.76
CA LEU A 272 -14.58 -10.10 -8.30
C LEU A 272 -14.25 -11.12 -9.39
N TYR A 273 -14.46 -10.79 -10.67
CA TYR A 273 -14.00 -11.62 -11.78
C TYR A 273 -12.48 -11.59 -11.89
N ALA A 274 -11.82 -10.46 -11.64
CA ALA A 274 -10.36 -10.38 -11.62
C ALA A 274 -9.80 -11.24 -10.48
N PHE A 275 -10.32 -11.07 -9.25
CA PHE A 275 -9.90 -11.89 -8.12
C PHE A 275 -10.22 -13.38 -8.31
N GLY A 276 -11.43 -13.69 -8.76
CA GLY A 276 -11.90 -15.06 -8.96
C GLY A 276 -11.14 -15.80 -10.05
N SER A 277 -10.77 -15.12 -11.14
CA SER A 277 -9.98 -15.72 -12.22
C SER A 277 -8.55 -15.98 -11.80
N LEU A 278 -7.91 -15.05 -11.07
CA LEU A 278 -6.58 -15.25 -10.52
C LEU A 278 -6.52 -16.47 -9.59
N VAL A 279 -7.52 -16.61 -8.69
CA VAL A 279 -7.55 -17.80 -7.82
C VAL A 279 -7.85 -19.08 -8.58
N LEU A 280 -8.67 -19.05 -9.63
CA LEU A 280 -8.87 -20.22 -10.51
C LEU A 280 -7.57 -20.62 -11.23
N GLU A 281 -6.71 -19.67 -11.54
CA GLU A 281 -5.39 -19.87 -12.15
C GLU A 281 -4.30 -20.26 -11.14
N GLY A 282 -4.64 -20.34 -9.85
CA GLY A 282 -3.71 -20.74 -8.78
C GLY A 282 -3.01 -19.58 -8.07
N HIS A 283 -3.19 -18.34 -8.52
CA HIS A 283 -2.63 -17.15 -7.87
C HIS A 283 -3.41 -16.80 -6.60
N GLY A 284 -2.71 -16.43 -5.53
CA GLY A 284 -3.39 -15.97 -4.32
C GLY A 284 -3.93 -14.56 -4.48
N VAL A 285 -4.97 -14.22 -3.71
CA VAL A 285 -5.45 -12.84 -3.58
C VAL A 285 -5.63 -12.52 -2.10
N ARG A 286 -5.05 -11.41 -1.65
CA ARG A 286 -5.22 -10.87 -0.30
C ARG A 286 -5.77 -9.46 -0.40
N LEU A 287 -7.00 -9.26 0.03
CA LEU A 287 -7.68 -7.97 0.14
C LEU A 287 -7.84 -7.60 1.63
N ALA A 288 -7.32 -6.46 2.04
CA ALA A 288 -7.49 -5.93 3.38
C ALA A 288 -7.77 -4.43 3.34
N GLY A 289 -8.60 -3.97 4.27
CA GLY A 289 -8.98 -2.57 4.39
C GLY A 289 -10.21 -2.40 5.27
N GLN A 290 -10.56 -1.17 5.60
CA GLN A 290 -11.70 -0.88 6.48
C GLN A 290 -13.00 -1.25 5.75
N ASP A 291 -13.77 -2.16 6.35
CA ASP A 291 -15.02 -2.70 5.78
C ASP A 291 -14.89 -3.38 4.40
N SER A 292 -13.67 -3.73 3.96
CA SER A 292 -13.41 -4.22 2.60
C SER A 292 -14.10 -5.53 2.24
N ARG A 293 -14.50 -6.37 3.22
CA ARG A 293 -15.26 -7.61 2.94
C ARG A 293 -16.63 -7.31 2.33
N ARG A 294 -17.32 -6.29 2.84
CA ARG A 294 -18.60 -5.80 2.29
C ARG A 294 -18.35 -4.78 1.17
N GLY A 295 -17.32 -3.97 1.34
CA GLY A 295 -17.08 -2.72 0.64
C GLY A 295 -17.79 -1.55 1.33
N THR A 296 -17.08 -0.44 1.51
CA THR A 296 -17.60 0.82 2.07
C THR A 296 -18.94 1.20 1.46
N PHE A 297 -19.02 1.13 0.13
CA PHE A 297 -20.18 1.52 -0.66
C PHE A 297 -21.22 0.40 -0.80
N THR A 298 -21.13 -0.71 -0.06
CA THR A 298 -22.04 -1.86 -0.15
C THR A 298 -22.13 -2.40 -1.58
N GLN A 299 -20.96 -2.62 -2.19
CA GLN A 299 -20.81 -3.01 -3.60
C GLN A 299 -20.21 -4.41 -3.76
N ARG A 300 -19.25 -4.78 -2.91
CA ARG A 300 -18.37 -5.93 -3.15
C ARG A 300 -19.00 -7.24 -2.72
N HIS A 301 -19.30 -7.35 -1.42
CA HIS A 301 -19.80 -8.58 -0.79
C HIS A 301 -18.91 -9.79 -1.03
N ALA A 302 -17.58 -9.63 -0.91
CA ALA A 302 -16.62 -10.73 -1.02
C ALA A 302 -16.81 -11.79 0.09
N VAL A 303 -17.40 -11.39 1.22
CA VAL A 303 -17.87 -12.28 2.28
C VAL A 303 -19.37 -12.06 2.49
N LEU A 304 -20.13 -13.15 2.45
CA LEU A 304 -21.55 -13.19 2.77
C LEU A 304 -21.71 -13.59 4.24
N ILE A 305 -22.69 -13.00 4.93
CA ILE A 305 -23.04 -13.34 6.31
C ILE A 305 -24.42 -13.98 6.33
N ASP A 306 -24.53 -15.14 6.96
CA ASP A 306 -25.79 -15.83 7.15
C ASP A 306 -26.73 -14.97 8.03
N ARG A 307 -27.93 -14.68 7.53
CA ARG A 307 -28.91 -13.82 8.20
C ARG A 307 -29.45 -14.42 9.51
N LYS A 308 -29.40 -15.74 9.68
CA LYS A 308 -29.92 -16.48 10.83
C LYS A 308 -28.82 -16.80 11.84
N THR A 309 -27.63 -17.22 11.39
CA THR A 309 -26.56 -17.73 12.27
C THR A 309 -25.40 -16.76 12.46
N GLY A 310 -25.20 -15.82 11.53
CA GLY A 310 -24.01 -14.95 11.51
C GLY A 310 -22.75 -15.61 10.96
N GLU A 311 -22.84 -16.84 10.45
CA GLU A 311 -21.71 -17.55 9.85
C GLU A 311 -21.25 -16.87 8.55
N GLU A 312 -19.93 -16.93 8.29
CA GLU A 312 -19.30 -16.37 7.10
C GLU A 312 -19.26 -17.40 5.96
N TYR A 313 -19.69 -17.01 4.77
CA TYR A 313 -19.44 -17.74 3.53
C TYR A 313 -18.64 -16.84 2.57
N VAL A 314 -17.58 -17.39 1.97
CA VAL A 314 -16.68 -16.65 1.07
C VAL A 314 -16.75 -17.29 -0.31
N PRO A 315 -17.60 -16.81 -1.24
CA PRO A 315 -17.84 -17.48 -2.53
C PRO A 315 -16.56 -17.78 -3.31
N LEU A 316 -15.61 -16.85 -3.34
CA LEU A 316 -14.35 -17.01 -4.06
C LEU A 316 -13.39 -18.07 -3.46
N ARG A 317 -13.72 -18.68 -2.30
CA ARG A 317 -12.98 -19.85 -1.75
C ARG A 317 -13.53 -21.21 -2.22
N HIS A 318 -14.62 -21.20 -2.97
CA HIS A 318 -15.36 -22.41 -3.36
C HIS A 318 -15.55 -22.50 -4.88
N LEU A 319 -14.59 -21.97 -5.64
CA LEU A 319 -14.61 -22.01 -7.10
C LEU A 319 -14.09 -23.36 -7.61
N SER A 320 -12.96 -23.87 -7.11
CA SER A 320 -12.35 -25.15 -7.53
C SER A 320 -11.64 -25.85 -6.38
N ALA A 321 -11.32 -27.14 -6.51
CA ALA A 321 -10.51 -27.86 -5.53
C ALA A 321 -9.04 -27.43 -5.55
N ASP A 322 -8.52 -27.11 -6.73
CA ASP A 322 -7.10 -26.76 -6.97
C ASP A 322 -6.85 -25.25 -7.05
N GLN A 323 -7.80 -24.42 -6.59
CA GLN A 323 -7.66 -22.96 -6.66
C GLN A 323 -6.60 -22.41 -5.71
N GLY A 324 -6.07 -21.24 -6.06
CA GLY A 324 -5.30 -20.39 -5.17
C GLY A 324 -6.13 -19.86 -3.98
N PRO A 325 -5.45 -19.42 -2.91
CA PRO A 325 -6.11 -18.93 -1.71
C PRO A 325 -6.71 -17.53 -1.92
N PHE A 326 -7.94 -17.33 -1.43
CA PHE A 326 -8.58 -16.01 -1.34
C PHE A 326 -8.70 -15.56 0.12
N TRP A 327 -8.11 -14.41 0.46
CA TRP A 327 -8.20 -13.80 1.77
C TRP A 327 -8.82 -12.40 1.67
N ALA A 328 -9.93 -12.20 2.37
CA ALA A 328 -10.55 -10.89 2.53
C ALA A 328 -10.72 -10.58 4.01
N TYR A 329 -10.21 -9.43 4.45
CA TYR A 329 -10.24 -9.01 5.85
C TYR A 329 -10.78 -7.58 5.98
N ASP A 330 -11.62 -7.37 7.00
CA ASP A 330 -11.83 -6.01 7.51
C ASP A 330 -10.65 -5.69 8.41
N SER A 331 -9.95 -4.60 8.12
CA SER A 331 -8.75 -4.18 8.85
C SER A 331 -9.10 -3.57 10.20
N LEU A 332 -8.08 -3.39 11.03
CA LEU A 332 -8.13 -2.39 12.09
C LEU A 332 -8.37 -1.00 11.47
N LEU A 333 -8.99 -0.09 12.22
CA LEU A 333 -9.10 1.33 11.86
C LEU A 333 -7.72 2.01 12.03
N SER A 334 -6.81 1.68 11.11
CA SER A 334 -5.41 2.10 11.07
C SER A 334 -4.94 2.08 9.62
N GLU A 335 -4.43 3.22 9.15
CA GLU A 335 -3.82 3.33 7.83
C GLU A 335 -2.32 3.04 7.89
N PHE A 336 -1.59 3.58 8.87
CA PHE A 336 -0.13 3.44 8.97
C PHE A 336 0.25 1.96 9.15
N ALA A 337 -0.18 1.31 10.23
CA ALA A 337 0.17 -0.09 10.43
C ALA A 337 -0.50 -1.02 9.41
N GLY A 338 -1.74 -0.73 9.01
CA GLY A 338 -2.45 -1.48 7.98
C GLY A 338 -1.71 -1.53 6.65
N MET A 339 -1.34 -0.37 6.10
CA MET A 339 -0.62 -0.30 4.82
C MET A 339 0.82 -0.84 4.94
N GLY A 340 1.51 -0.54 6.04
CA GLY A 340 2.86 -1.08 6.29
C GLY A 340 2.88 -2.61 6.32
N PHE A 341 1.86 -3.21 6.93
CA PHE A 341 1.69 -4.67 6.93
C PHE A 341 1.50 -5.23 5.53
N GLU A 342 0.60 -4.65 4.73
CA GLU A 342 0.36 -5.15 3.37
C GLU A 342 1.57 -4.93 2.44
N TYR A 343 2.33 -3.84 2.62
CA TYR A 343 3.63 -3.66 1.96
C TYR A 343 4.58 -4.82 2.31
N GLY A 344 4.79 -5.09 3.60
CA GLY A 344 5.65 -6.18 4.04
C GLY A 344 5.20 -7.56 3.54
N TYR A 345 3.88 -7.80 3.51
CA TYR A 345 3.32 -9.03 2.97
C TYR A 345 3.65 -9.20 1.48
N SER A 346 3.47 -8.14 0.67
CA SER A 346 3.77 -8.15 -0.77
C SER A 346 5.25 -8.28 -1.11
N VAL A 347 6.16 -7.83 -0.22
CA VAL A 347 7.60 -8.04 -0.38
C VAL A 347 7.95 -9.54 -0.29
N ALA A 348 7.22 -10.30 0.53
CA ALA A 348 7.50 -11.71 0.80
C ALA A 348 6.63 -12.70 0.01
N ARG A 349 5.50 -12.27 -0.57
CA ARG A 349 4.61 -13.07 -1.44
C ARG A 349 4.52 -12.46 -2.83
N ASP A 350 5.29 -13.00 -3.76
CA ASP A 350 5.24 -12.62 -5.17
C ASP A 350 4.17 -13.36 -5.98
N ASP A 351 3.61 -14.43 -5.42
CA ASP A 351 2.53 -15.25 -6.00
C ASP A 351 1.11 -14.77 -5.63
N VAL A 352 1.00 -13.62 -4.95
CA VAL A 352 -0.27 -13.09 -4.42
C VAL A 352 -0.51 -11.67 -4.89
N LEU A 353 -1.72 -11.41 -5.41
CA LEU A 353 -2.23 -10.04 -5.55
C LEU A 353 -2.58 -9.49 -4.17
N VAL A 354 -1.78 -8.56 -3.66
CA VAL A 354 -1.96 -7.94 -2.36
C VAL A 354 -2.59 -6.56 -2.53
N CYS A 355 -3.81 -6.39 -2.04
CA CYS A 355 -4.58 -5.15 -2.13
C CYS A 355 -4.84 -4.57 -0.74
N TRP A 356 -4.44 -3.32 -0.53
CA TRP A 356 -4.86 -2.48 0.58
C TRP A 356 -5.90 -1.46 0.09
N GLU A 357 -7.09 -1.49 0.67
CA GLU A 357 -8.18 -0.56 0.34
C GLU A 357 -8.39 0.48 1.46
N ALA A 358 -8.26 1.76 1.11
CA ALA A 358 -8.67 2.85 1.98
C ALA A 358 -10.20 2.96 1.99
N GLN A 359 -10.80 3.35 3.12
CA GLN A 359 -12.26 3.57 3.17
C GLN A 359 -12.68 4.68 2.19
N PHE A 360 -11.91 5.77 2.18
CA PHE A 360 -11.83 6.81 1.17
C PHE A 360 -10.35 7.10 0.92
N GLY A 361 -9.98 7.45 -0.31
CA GLY A 361 -8.58 7.73 -0.66
C GLY A 361 -7.97 8.85 0.19
N ASP A 362 -8.79 9.77 0.68
CA ASP A 362 -8.41 10.91 1.52
C ASP A 362 -7.62 10.48 2.76
N PHE A 363 -7.91 9.30 3.32
CA PHE A 363 -7.29 8.79 4.55
C PHE A 363 -5.92 8.15 4.34
N ALA A 364 -5.51 7.86 3.09
CA ALA A 364 -4.20 7.27 2.81
C ALA A 364 -3.02 8.13 3.31
N ASN A 365 -3.26 9.43 3.55
CA ASN A 365 -2.29 10.33 4.17
C ASN A 365 -1.92 9.94 5.62
N GLY A 366 -2.74 9.16 6.34
CA GLY A 366 -2.39 8.58 7.63
C GLY A 366 -1.22 7.59 7.54
N ALA A 367 -0.97 7.03 6.35
CA ALA A 367 0.13 6.14 6.05
C ALA A 367 1.25 6.80 5.24
N GLN A 368 1.36 8.13 5.23
CA GLN A 368 2.30 8.84 4.36
C GLN A 368 3.76 8.35 4.52
N THR A 369 4.20 8.03 5.74
CA THR A 369 5.54 7.48 5.97
C THR A 369 5.75 6.14 5.27
N ILE A 370 4.73 5.27 5.18
CA ILE A 370 4.81 4.02 4.42
C ILE A 370 4.88 4.32 2.92
N ILE A 371 4.08 5.27 2.44
CA ILE A 371 4.07 5.69 1.03
C ILE A 371 5.46 6.20 0.62
N ASP A 372 6.00 7.16 1.37
CA ASP A 372 7.26 7.84 1.03
C ASP A 372 8.46 6.91 1.19
N GLU A 373 8.54 6.21 2.33
CA GLU A 373 9.76 5.51 2.73
C GLU A 373 9.83 4.06 2.25
N PHE A 374 8.71 3.47 1.81
CA PHE A 374 8.67 2.07 1.43
C PHE A 374 8.06 1.87 0.04
N VAL A 375 6.84 2.35 -0.19
CA VAL A 375 6.12 2.14 -1.46
C VAL A 375 6.83 2.87 -2.61
N ALA A 376 7.12 4.15 -2.45
CA ALA A 376 7.69 4.96 -3.54
C ALA A 376 9.20 4.76 -3.72
N SER A 377 9.94 4.37 -2.68
CA SER A 377 11.40 4.44 -2.68
C SER A 377 12.12 3.14 -2.27
N GLY A 378 11.41 2.07 -1.92
CA GLY A 378 12.01 0.83 -1.42
C GLY A 378 12.93 0.13 -2.43
N GLU A 379 12.55 0.12 -3.71
CA GLU A 379 13.37 -0.49 -4.77
C GLU A 379 14.66 0.32 -5.01
N ALA A 380 14.55 1.65 -5.12
CA ALA A 380 15.70 2.53 -5.31
C ALA A 380 16.68 2.49 -4.11
N LYS A 381 16.16 2.51 -2.87
CA LYS A 381 17.00 2.54 -1.66
C LYS A 381 17.64 1.20 -1.34
N TRP A 382 16.92 0.08 -1.54
CA TRP A 382 17.31 -1.22 -0.99
C TRP A 382 17.29 -2.37 -2.00
N GLY A 383 16.88 -2.12 -3.26
CA GLY A 383 16.55 -3.19 -4.20
C GLY A 383 15.34 -4.02 -3.79
N GLN A 384 14.55 -3.55 -2.81
CA GLN A 384 13.41 -4.28 -2.28
C GLN A 384 12.18 -4.02 -3.14
N GLN A 385 11.73 -5.07 -3.83
CA GLN A 385 10.54 -5.03 -4.69
C GLN A 385 9.27 -5.35 -3.90
N SER A 386 8.16 -4.71 -4.29
CA SER A 386 6.82 -4.91 -3.72
C SER A 386 5.80 -4.77 -4.84
N SER A 387 4.80 -5.66 -4.87
CA SER A 387 3.67 -5.61 -5.81
C SER A 387 2.37 -5.08 -5.15
N LEU A 388 2.48 -4.35 -4.03
CA LEU A 388 1.33 -3.82 -3.29
C LEU A 388 0.42 -2.98 -4.18
N THR A 389 -0.87 -3.31 -4.17
CA THR A 389 -1.92 -2.52 -4.84
C THR A 389 -2.66 -1.67 -3.82
N LEU A 390 -2.63 -0.35 -3.98
CA LEU A 390 -3.42 0.60 -3.19
C LEU A 390 -4.72 0.92 -3.94
N LEU A 391 -5.86 0.64 -3.32
CA LEU A 391 -7.20 0.99 -3.83
C LEU A 391 -7.71 2.21 -3.07
N LEU A 392 -7.82 3.35 -3.75
CA LEU A 392 -8.07 4.66 -3.14
C LEU A 392 -9.37 5.26 -3.69
N PRO A 393 -10.52 5.10 -3.02
CA PRO A 393 -11.78 5.66 -3.49
C PRO A 393 -11.69 7.18 -3.67
N HIS A 394 -11.95 7.66 -4.88
CA HIS A 394 -11.67 9.02 -5.33
C HIS A 394 -12.83 9.55 -6.19
N GLY A 395 -13.13 10.85 -6.09
CA GLY A 395 -14.06 11.55 -6.98
C GLY A 395 -14.85 12.66 -6.28
N HIS A 396 -15.07 13.76 -6.98
CA HIS A 396 -15.80 14.91 -6.45
C HIS A 396 -17.32 14.73 -6.55
N GLU A 397 -17.96 14.38 -5.43
CA GLU A 397 -19.38 14.00 -5.37
C GLU A 397 -20.18 14.82 -4.34
N GLY A 398 -19.65 15.96 -3.91
CA GLY A 398 -20.33 16.85 -2.95
C GLY A 398 -20.37 16.33 -1.51
N GLN A 399 -19.55 15.33 -1.16
CA GLN A 399 -19.47 14.74 0.19
C GLN A 399 -18.51 15.47 1.13
N GLY A 400 -17.91 16.58 0.68
CA GLY A 400 -16.97 17.38 1.46
C GLY A 400 -15.49 17.01 1.24
N PRO A 401 -14.60 17.71 1.94
CA PRO A 401 -13.16 17.72 1.64
C PRO A 401 -12.40 16.43 1.98
N ASP A 402 -12.90 15.61 2.91
CA ASP A 402 -12.24 14.39 3.37
C ASP A 402 -12.91 13.11 2.80
N HIS A 403 -13.71 13.26 1.75
CA HIS A 403 -14.41 12.17 1.05
C HIS A 403 -14.37 12.39 -0.46
N SER A 404 -13.35 13.08 -0.98
CA SER A 404 -13.28 13.50 -2.39
C SER A 404 -11.99 13.11 -3.08
N SER A 405 -10.84 13.19 -2.42
CA SER A 405 -9.54 13.11 -3.08
C SER A 405 -8.57 12.15 -2.40
N GLY A 406 -8.25 11.07 -3.10
CA GLY A 406 -7.05 10.26 -2.87
C GLY A 406 -5.71 10.94 -3.14
N ARG A 407 -5.70 12.24 -3.47
CA ARG A 407 -4.52 13.06 -3.76
C ARG A 407 -3.62 12.54 -4.88
N PRO A 408 -4.14 12.34 -6.12
CA PRO A 408 -3.32 11.91 -7.26
C PRO A 408 -2.06 12.75 -7.47
N GLU A 409 -2.12 14.05 -7.21
CA GLU A 409 -0.99 14.98 -7.33
C GLU A 409 0.21 14.56 -6.48
N ARG A 410 -0.03 13.94 -5.32
CA ARG A 410 1.05 13.54 -4.40
C ARG A 410 1.73 12.26 -4.87
N PHE A 411 0.97 11.27 -5.32
CA PHE A 411 1.53 10.05 -5.88
C PHE A 411 2.30 10.35 -7.18
N LEU A 412 1.76 11.23 -8.04
CA LEU A 412 2.45 11.66 -9.26
C LEU A 412 3.72 12.47 -8.97
N GLN A 413 3.76 13.24 -7.88
CA GLN A 413 4.99 13.92 -7.44
C GLN A 413 6.06 12.93 -6.97
N LEU A 414 5.67 11.81 -6.35
CA LEU A 414 6.58 10.74 -5.92
C LEU A 414 6.98 9.80 -7.06
N ALA A 415 6.36 9.93 -8.24
CA ALA A 415 6.57 9.04 -9.36
C ALA A 415 7.87 9.38 -10.11
N ALA A 416 8.85 8.49 -10.01
CA ALA A 416 10.15 8.62 -10.67
C ALA A 416 10.73 7.22 -10.93
N GLU A 417 11.62 7.10 -11.93
CA GLU A 417 12.32 5.83 -12.21
C GLU A 417 11.39 4.63 -12.45
N ARG A 418 10.14 4.89 -12.87
CA ARG A 418 9.07 3.90 -13.03
C ARG A 418 8.81 3.12 -11.73
N ASN A 419 8.99 3.75 -10.58
CA ASN A 419 8.89 3.15 -9.24
C ASN A 419 7.53 2.54 -8.90
N MET A 420 6.45 3.03 -9.53
CA MET A 420 5.10 2.52 -9.36
C MET A 420 4.30 2.66 -10.66
N THR A 421 3.10 2.09 -10.70
CA THR A 421 2.06 2.41 -11.69
C THR A 421 0.95 3.20 -11.00
N ILE A 422 0.46 4.27 -11.64
CA ILE A 422 -0.63 5.11 -11.13
C ILE A 422 -1.73 5.12 -12.19
N ALA A 423 -2.94 4.70 -11.82
CA ALA A 423 -4.06 4.58 -12.71
C ALA A 423 -5.37 5.09 -12.09
N MET A 424 -6.27 5.56 -12.95
CA MET A 424 -7.61 6.03 -12.60
C MET A 424 -8.57 5.58 -13.70
N CYS A 425 -8.93 4.30 -13.65
CA CYS A 425 -9.74 3.68 -14.70
C CYS A 425 -11.16 4.28 -14.75
N SER A 426 -11.76 4.28 -15.93
CA SER A 426 -13.14 4.72 -16.15
C SER A 426 -14.11 3.55 -16.40
N THR A 427 -13.63 2.39 -16.85
CA THR A 427 -14.50 1.22 -17.16
C THR A 427 -14.22 0.00 -16.27
N PRO A 428 -15.24 -0.83 -16.00
CA PRO A 428 -15.07 -2.09 -15.28
C PRO A 428 -14.05 -3.04 -15.94
N ALA A 429 -14.08 -3.22 -17.27
CA ALA A 429 -13.14 -4.11 -17.97
C ALA A 429 -11.68 -3.63 -17.82
N ASN A 430 -11.43 -2.33 -17.96
CA ASN A 430 -10.06 -1.82 -17.84
C ASN A 430 -9.51 -2.00 -16.41
N TYR A 431 -10.35 -1.83 -15.39
CA TYR A 431 -9.98 -2.13 -14.01
C TYR A 431 -9.70 -3.63 -13.78
N PHE A 432 -10.51 -4.52 -14.37
CA PHE A 432 -10.27 -5.96 -14.34
C PHE A 432 -8.91 -6.34 -14.93
N HIS A 433 -8.60 -5.83 -16.13
CA HIS A 433 -7.33 -6.11 -16.79
C HIS A 433 -6.15 -5.51 -16.04
N LEU A 434 -6.30 -4.32 -15.44
CA LEU A 434 -5.25 -3.71 -14.62
C LEU A 434 -4.89 -4.58 -13.41
N LEU A 435 -5.88 -5.10 -12.68
CA LEU A 435 -5.65 -5.99 -11.53
C LEU A 435 -4.97 -7.30 -11.94
N ARG A 436 -5.42 -7.90 -13.05
CA ARG A 436 -4.79 -9.13 -13.57
C ARG A 436 -3.38 -8.87 -14.08
N ARG A 437 -3.14 -7.74 -14.77
CA ARG A 437 -1.80 -7.33 -15.20
C ARG A 437 -0.87 -7.19 -14.01
N GLN A 438 -1.33 -6.60 -12.90
CA GLN A 438 -0.53 -6.47 -11.69
C GLN A 438 -0.15 -7.82 -11.08
N ALA A 439 -1.08 -8.78 -11.04
CA ALA A 439 -0.85 -10.09 -10.46
C ALA A 439 0.01 -11.01 -11.36
N LEU A 440 -0.11 -10.86 -12.68
CA LEU A 440 0.57 -11.69 -13.68
C LEU A 440 1.90 -11.10 -14.16
N SER A 441 2.22 -9.85 -13.78
CA SER A 441 3.47 -9.21 -14.19
C SER A 441 4.68 -9.86 -13.52
N SER A 442 5.74 -10.04 -14.30
CA SER A 442 7.07 -10.35 -13.77
C SER A 442 7.75 -9.13 -13.13
N VAL A 443 7.26 -7.91 -13.40
CA VAL A 443 7.76 -6.67 -12.81
C VAL A 443 6.99 -6.37 -11.53
N ARG A 444 7.69 -6.47 -10.40
CA ARG A 444 7.09 -6.31 -9.06
C ARG A 444 7.27 -4.87 -8.56
N ARG A 445 6.31 -4.03 -8.92
CA ARG A 445 6.24 -2.64 -8.44
C ARG A 445 4.84 -2.30 -7.93
N PRO A 446 4.70 -1.34 -7.01
CA PRO A 446 3.40 -0.97 -6.49
C PRO A 446 2.47 -0.43 -7.57
N LEU A 447 1.17 -0.67 -7.37
CA LEU A 447 0.09 -0.14 -8.19
C LEU A 447 -0.79 0.76 -7.33
N VAL A 448 -0.99 2.01 -7.74
CA VAL A 448 -1.91 2.97 -7.11
C VAL A 448 -3.11 3.15 -8.01
N VAL A 449 -4.30 2.78 -7.53
CA VAL A 449 -5.56 2.90 -8.27
C VAL A 449 -6.50 3.86 -7.57
N PHE A 450 -6.86 4.94 -8.25
CA PHE A 450 -7.95 5.81 -7.83
C PHE A 450 -9.28 5.18 -8.23
N THR A 451 -9.90 4.47 -7.28
CA THR A 451 -11.12 3.70 -7.51
C THR A 451 -12.36 4.59 -7.41
N PRO A 452 -13.47 4.26 -8.09
CA PRO A 452 -14.64 5.10 -8.08
C PRO A 452 -15.55 4.87 -6.87
N LYS A 453 -16.50 5.80 -6.69
CA LYS A 453 -17.60 5.68 -5.72
C LYS A 453 -18.95 5.67 -6.42
N SER A 454 -19.33 6.74 -7.11
CA SER A 454 -20.58 6.82 -7.88
C SER A 454 -20.59 5.91 -9.12
N LEU A 455 -19.46 5.75 -9.82
CA LEU A 455 -19.39 4.87 -11.00
C LEU A 455 -19.73 3.42 -10.69
N LEU A 456 -19.60 2.99 -9.44
CA LEU A 456 -19.99 1.64 -8.99
C LEU A 456 -21.45 1.29 -9.33
N ARG A 457 -22.31 2.30 -9.58
CA ARG A 457 -23.72 2.13 -9.92
C ARG A 457 -24.16 2.89 -11.16
N LEU A 458 -23.25 3.60 -11.84
CA LEU A 458 -23.60 4.38 -13.02
C LEU A 458 -23.90 3.42 -14.18
N LYS A 459 -25.10 3.52 -14.76
CA LYS A 459 -25.53 2.62 -15.84
C LYS A 459 -24.64 2.70 -17.09
N ALA A 460 -24.05 3.86 -17.36
CA ALA A 460 -23.10 4.04 -18.46
C ALA A 460 -21.71 3.47 -18.15
N ALA A 461 -21.40 3.17 -16.88
CA ALA A 461 -20.13 2.60 -16.45
C ALA A 461 -20.24 1.09 -16.28
N VAL A 462 -20.58 0.41 -17.38
CA VAL A 462 -20.64 -1.04 -17.50
C VAL A 462 -19.74 -1.48 -18.65
N SER A 463 -19.36 -2.76 -18.66
CA SER A 463 -18.57 -3.36 -19.73
C SER A 463 -19.22 -4.63 -20.28
N GLU A 464 -18.99 -4.90 -21.56
CA GLU A 464 -19.45 -6.10 -22.25
C GLU A 464 -18.54 -7.29 -21.97
N LEU A 465 -19.05 -8.51 -22.16
CA LEU A 465 -18.30 -9.74 -21.85
C LEU A 465 -17.07 -9.94 -22.76
N ASP A 466 -17.14 -9.52 -24.02
CA ASP A 466 -16.04 -9.63 -24.96
C ASP A 466 -14.82 -8.81 -24.51
N GLU A 467 -15.04 -7.67 -23.87
CA GLU A 467 -13.98 -6.87 -23.26
C GLU A 467 -13.16 -7.68 -22.24
N PHE A 468 -13.77 -8.57 -21.45
CA PHE A 468 -13.04 -9.41 -20.49
C PHE A 468 -12.39 -10.67 -21.11
N THR A 469 -12.98 -11.18 -22.20
CA THR A 469 -12.59 -12.47 -22.81
C THR A 469 -11.62 -12.34 -23.97
N ALA A 470 -11.54 -11.15 -24.57
CA ALA A 470 -10.66 -10.85 -25.69
C ALA A 470 -9.92 -9.51 -25.55
N GLY A 471 -10.25 -8.69 -24.54
CA GLY A 471 -9.60 -7.40 -24.30
C GLY A 471 -8.32 -7.48 -23.48
N SER A 472 -7.76 -6.30 -23.23
CA SER A 472 -6.56 -6.08 -22.41
C SER A 472 -6.68 -4.74 -21.68
N PHE A 473 -5.66 -4.40 -20.88
CA PHE A 473 -5.60 -3.07 -20.29
C PHE A 473 -5.25 -2.04 -21.38
N HIS A 474 -6.00 -0.94 -21.42
CA HIS A 474 -5.78 0.19 -22.30
C HIS A 474 -5.32 1.40 -21.49
N PRO A 475 -4.05 1.82 -21.60
CA PRO A 475 -3.53 3.01 -20.90
C PRO A 475 -4.23 4.31 -21.31
N VAL A 476 -4.72 4.35 -22.56
CA VAL A 476 -5.50 5.44 -23.14
C VAL A 476 -6.68 4.83 -23.89
N ILE A 477 -7.87 5.38 -23.72
CA ILE A 477 -9.06 4.99 -24.46
C ILE A 477 -9.51 6.17 -25.32
N ALA A 478 -9.47 5.97 -26.65
CA ALA A 478 -9.93 6.95 -27.62
C ALA A 478 -11.45 7.15 -27.58
N ASP A 479 -11.92 8.21 -28.22
CA ASP A 479 -13.35 8.46 -28.39
C ASP A 479 -13.93 7.52 -29.46
N THR A 480 -15.12 6.97 -29.19
CA THR A 480 -15.82 6.04 -30.09
C THR A 480 -17.08 6.64 -30.69
N ALA A 481 -17.42 7.89 -30.37
CA ALA A 481 -18.57 8.56 -30.98
C ALA A 481 -18.36 8.88 -32.45
N GLU A 482 -19.47 9.07 -33.18
CA GLU A 482 -19.44 9.65 -34.53
C GLU A 482 -19.09 11.14 -34.42
N LEU A 483 -17.91 11.50 -34.94
CA LEU A 483 -17.35 12.85 -34.83
C LEU A 483 -17.42 13.58 -36.18
N GLY A 484 -17.66 14.89 -36.12
CA GLY A 484 -17.66 15.79 -37.27
C GLY A 484 -16.29 16.43 -37.47
N ASN A 485 -16.29 17.74 -37.74
CA ASN A 485 -15.04 18.51 -37.81
C ASN A 485 -14.57 18.85 -36.38
N VAL A 486 -13.77 17.95 -35.79
CA VAL A 486 -13.27 18.11 -34.42
C VAL A 486 -12.41 19.36 -34.28
N ARG A 487 -12.83 20.28 -33.41
CA ARG A 487 -12.15 21.53 -33.07
C ARG A 487 -11.51 21.49 -31.70
N ARG A 488 -11.88 20.53 -30.84
CA ARG A 488 -11.36 20.40 -29.49
C ARG A 488 -11.22 18.93 -29.09
N VAL A 489 -10.09 18.58 -28.47
CA VAL A 489 -9.82 17.27 -27.86
C VAL A 489 -9.70 17.47 -26.36
N LEU A 490 -10.59 16.83 -25.61
CA LEU A 490 -10.59 16.78 -24.15
C LEU A 490 -9.83 15.54 -23.71
N LEU A 491 -8.68 15.72 -23.05
CA LEU A 491 -8.01 14.68 -22.29
C LEU A 491 -8.58 14.67 -20.87
N CYS A 492 -8.98 13.52 -20.34
CA CYS A 492 -9.49 13.42 -18.97
C CYS A 492 -9.18 12.06 -18.34
N SER A 493 -9.41 11.90 -17.04
CA SER A 493 -9.22 10.63 -16.34
C SER A 493 -10.35 10.36 -15.35
N GLY A 494 -10.74 9.10 -15.20
CA GLY A 494 -11.80 8.66 -14.31
C GLY A 494 -13.19 9.24 -14.63
N LYS A 495 -13.98 9.51 -13.58
CA LYS A 495 -15.45 9.67 -13.70
C LYS A 495 -15.91 10.89 -14.50
N ILE A 496 -15.10 11.95 -14.61
CA ILE A 496 -15.45 13.16 -15.35
C ILE A 496 -15.76 12.88 -16.82
N TYR A 497 -15.19 11.81 -17.38
CA TYR A 497 -15.54 11.34 -18.72
C TYR A 497 -17.05 11.24 -18.92
N TYR A 498 -17.76 10.65 -17.96
CA TYR A 498 -19.21 10.43 -18.08
C TYR A 498 -20.00 11.74 -18.01
N ASP A 499 -19.54 12.69 -17.19
CA ASP A 499 -20.13 14.03 -17.12
C ASP A 499 -19.94 14.79 -18.46
N LEU A 500 -18.73 14.72 -19.04
CA LEU A 500 -18.40 15.36 -20.32
C LEU A 500 -19.13 14.71 -21.49
N ALA A 501 -19.19 13.37 -21.52
CA ALA A 501 -19.86 12.62 -22.59
C ALA A 501 -21.37 12.87 -22.60
N ALA A 502 -22.00 12.90 -21.43
CA ALA A 502 -23.42 13.23 -21.28
C ALA A 502 -23.71 14.66 -21.78
N GLU A 503 -22.96 15.66 -21.31
CA GLU A 503 -23.16 17.04 -21.73
C GLU A 503 -22.88 17.23 -23.23
N ARG A 504 -21.84 16.59 -23.77
CA ARG A 504 -21.54 16.61 -25.20
C ARG A 504 -22.71 16.09 -26.03
N ALA A 505 -23.31 14.97 -25.61
CA ALA A 505 -24.45 14.36 -26.27
C ALA A 505 -25.70 15.26 -26.19
N ASP A 506 -26.01 15.79 -25.01
CA ASP A 506 -27.15 16.69 -24.78
C ASP A 506 -27.05 17.99 -25.60
N GLN A 507 -25.82 18.47 -25.85
CA GLN A 507 -25.58 19.63 -26.68
C GLN A 507 -25.35 19.33 -28.17
N HIS A 508 -25.39 18.05 -28.58
CA HIS A 508 -25.09 17.60 -29.94
C HIS A 508 -23.75 18.12 -30.49
N ARG A 509 -22.69 18.05 -29.67
CA ARG A 509 -21.35 18.58 -30.01
C ARG A 509 -20.47 17.50 -30.64
N ASP A 510 -20.60 17.32 -31.95
CA ASP A 510 -19.76 16.41 -32.76
C ASP A 510 -18.36 16.98 -33.07
N ASP A 511 -18.11 18.24 -32.71
CA ASP A 511 -16.83 18.95 -32.86
C ASP A 511 -15.87 18.73 -31.68
N ILE A 512 -16.24 17.90 -30.70
CA ILE A 512 -15.45 17.62 -29.50
C ILE A 512 -15.16 16.13 -29.39
N ALA A 513 -13.88 15.76 -29.39
CA ALA A 513 -13.42 14.42 -29.01
C ALA A 513 -13.06 14.37 -27.51
N ILE A 514 -13.36 13.27 -26.84
CA ILE A 514 -13.06 13.02 -25.42
C ILE A 514 -12.21 11.74 -25.33
N VAL A 515 -10.95 11.92 -24.94
CA VAL A 515 -9.95 10.85 -24.79
C VAL A 515 -9.70 10.64 -23.30
N ARG A 516 -9.71 9.38 -22.87
CA ARG A 516 -9.49 8.99 -21.48
C ARG A 516 -8.05 8.53 -21.29
N VAL A 517 -7.36 9.10 -20.31
CA VAL A 517 -6.03 8.67 -19.87
C VAL A 517 -6.20 7.86 -18.60
N GLU A 518 -6.18 6.54 -18.76
CA GLU A 518 -6.48 5.57 -17.69
C GLU A 518 -5.24 5.29 -16.84
N GLN A 519 -4.05 5.28 -17.46
CA GLN A 519 -2.75 5.24 -16.78
C GLN A 519 -2.13 6.64 -16.74
N LEU A 520 -1.95 7.18 -15.54
CA LEU A 520 -1.33 8.50 -15.32
C LEU A 520 0.19 8.40 -15.21
N TYR A 521 0.70 7.27 -14.71
CA TYR A 521 2.13 6.98 -14.62
C TYR A 521 2.41 5.47 -14.74
N PRO A 522 3.48 5.03 -15.43
CA PRO A 522 4.29 5.81 -16.37
C PRO A 522 3.45 6.44 -17.49
N LEU A 523 3.82 7.64 -17.93
CA LEU A 523 3.01 8.44 -18.86
C LEU A 523 2.88 7.74 -20.23
N PRO A 524 1.68 7.38 -20.70
CA PRO A 524 1.47 6.74 -22.00
C PRO A 524 1.46 7.78 -23.13
N ALA A 525 2.59 8.46 -23.32
CA ALA A 525 2.68 9.61 -24.22
C ALA A 525 2.45 9.23 -25.69
N GLU A 526 2.89 8.04 -26.11
CA GLU A 526 2.68 7.54 -27.48
C GLU A 526 1.20 7.29 -27.76
N GLU A 527 0.48 6.63 -26.86
CA GLU A 527 -0.95 6.34 -27.02
C GLU A 527 -1.81 7.61 -26.93
N ILE A 528 -1.41 8.58 -26.09
CA ILE A 528 -2.03 9.92 -26.08
C ILE A 528 -1.81 10.60 -27.43
N LEU A 529 -0.59 10.54 -27.96
CA LEU A 529 -0.23 11.16 -29.23
C LEU A 529 -1.04 10.58 -30.40
N GLU A 530 -1.19 9.25 -30.46
CA GLU A 530 -2.01 8.56 -31.46
C GLU A 530 -3.46 9.06 -31.49
N SER A 531 -4.05 9.27 -30.31
CA SER A 531 -5.42 9.80 -30.20
C SER A 531 -5.49 11.28 -30.64
N VAL A 532 -4.49 12.07 -30.26
CA VAL A 532 -4.46 13.51 -30.49
C VAL A 532 -4.09 13.88 -31.94
N HIS A 533 -3.30 13.05 -32.63
CA HIS A 533 -2.88 13.26 -34.01
C HIS A 533 -3.99 13.05 -35.04
N GLN A 534 -5.06 12.35 -34.67
CA GLN A 534 -6.27 12.25 -35.50
C GLN A 534 -6.92 13.62 -35.75
N PHE A 535 -6.69 14.59 -34.86
CA PHE A 535 -7.28 15.92 -34.90
C PHE A 535 -6.22 17.02 -34.82
N PRO A 536 -5.36 17.21 -35.85
CA PRO A 536 -4.17 18.07 -35.76
C PRO A 536 -4.47 19.56 -35.57
N ALA A 537 -5.65 20.03 -36.00
CA ALA A 537 -6.09 21.43 -35.89
C ALA A 537 -6.89 21.73 -34.61
N ALA A 538 -7.21 20.70 -33.81
CA ALA A 538 -8.06 20.86 -32.62
C ALA A 538 -7.29 21.45 -31.43
N GLU A 539 -7.96 22.23 -30.59
CA GLU A 539 -7.43 22.66 -29.29
C GLU A 539 -7.27 21.45 -28.34
N LEU A 540 -6.23 21.47 -27.49
CA LEU A 540 -6.01 20.44 -26.48
C LEU A 540 -6.36 20.97 -25.09
N VAL A 541 -7.24 20.25 -24.40
CA VAL A 541 -7.69 20.62 -23.04
C VAL A 541 -7.56 19.41 -22.14
N TRP A 542 -6.85 19.55 -21.03
CA TRP A 542 -6.94 18.65 -19.89
C TRP A 542 -8.14 19.04 -19.02
N ALA A 543 -9.14 18.16 -18.94
CA ALA A 543 -10.33 18.35 -18.13
C ALA A 543 -10.27 17.46 -16.88
N GLN A 544 -10.41 18.07 -15.71
CA GLN A 544 -10.36 17.37 -14.43
C GLN A 544 -11.32 17.96 -13.40
N GLU A 545 -11.74 17.14 -12.43
CA GLU A 545 -12.62 17.62 -11.36
C GLU A 545 -11.83 18.32 -10.25
N GLU A 546 -10.59 17.91 -10.06
CA GLU A 546 -9.77 18.36 -8.95
C GLU A 546 -9.42 19.85 -9.13
N PRO A 547 -9.21 20.59 -8.03
CA PRO A 547 -8.65 21.94 -8.06
C PRO A 547 -7.39 22.04 -8.93
N ALA A 548 -7.14 23.19 -9.55
CA ALA A 548 -6.01 23.39 -10.45
C ALA A 548 -4.62 23.09 -9.84
N ASN A 549 -4.47 23.09 -8.51
CA ASN A 549 -3.24 22.71 -7.81
C ASN A 549 -3.21 21.23 -7.35
N GLN A 550 -4.17 20.43 -7.77
CA GLN A 550 -4.40 19.04 -7.36
C GLN A 550 -4.69 18.16 -8.59
N GLY A 551 -4.94 16.87 -8.37
CA GLY A 551 -5.22 15.93 -9.45
C GLY A 551 -4.00 15.71 -10.35
N ALA A 552 -4.23 15.34 -11.60
CA ALA A 552 -3.14 15.06 -12.51
C ALA A 552 -2.53 16.31 -13.16
N TRP A 553 -3.22 17.45 -13.17
CA TRP A 553 -2.76 18.66 -13.87
C TRP A 553 -1.32 19.09 -13.53
N PRO A 554 -0.89 19.18 -12.26
CA PRO A 554 0.49 19.59 -11.95
C PRO A 554 1.55 18.71 -12.62
N TYR A 555 1.27 17.41 -12.75
CA TYR A 555 2.15 16.45 -13.43
C TYR A 555 2.00 16.54 -14.95
N MET A 556 0.77 16.53 -15.47
CA MET A 556 0.50 16.56 -16.90
C MET A 556 1.00 17.85 -17.55
N ALA A 557 0.78 19.00 -16.93
CA ALA A 557 1.22 20.29 -17.44
C ALA A 557 2.75 20.40 -17.57
N LEU A 558 3.48 19.73 -16.68
CA LEU A 558 4.93 19.73 -16.67
C LEU A 558 5.50 18.70 -17.66
N ASN A 559 4.98 17.48 -17.66
CA ASN A 559 5.62 16.35 -18.34
C ASN A 559 5.05 16.08 -19.74
N LEU A 560 3.74 16.22 -19.94
CA LEU A 560 3.09 15.83 -21.20
C LEU A 560 3.51 16.71 -22.39
N PRO A 561 3.60 18.05 -22.30
CA PRO A 561 4.03 18.89 -23.41
C PRO A 561 5.43 18.58 -23.92
N GLU A 562 6.35 18.23 -23.02
CA GLU A 562 7.73 17.85 -23.37
C GLU A 562 7.74 16.56 -24.19
N HIS A 563 7.09 15.50 -23.69
CA HIS A 563 7.03 14.19 -24.37
C HIS A 563 6.30 14.26 -25.71
N LEU A 564 5.13 14.89 -25.78
CA LEU A 564 4.44 15.09 -27.05
C LEU A 564 5.29 15.94 -28.02
N GLY A 565 6.10 16.84 -27.45
CA GLY A 565 7.00 17.70 -28.19
C GLY A 565 8.12 16.95 -28.92
N GLU A 566 8.60 15.83 -28.40
CA GLU A 566 9.59 14.97 -29.07
C GLU A 566 9.06 14.47 -30.43
N TRP A 567 7.75 14.33 -30.56
CA TRP A 567 7.05 13.82 -31.74
C TRP A 567 6.36 14.91 -32.57
N GLY A 568 6.75 16.18 -32.38
CA GLY A 568 6.32 17.29 -33.22
C GLY A 568 4.98 17.94 -32.82
N GLN A 569 4.32 17.48 -31.77
CA GLN A 569 3.16 18.20 -31.21
C GLN A 569 3.63 19.50 -30.55
N ARG A 570 2.99 20.62 -30.88
CA ARG A 570 3.33 21.96 -30.34
C ARG A 570 2.13 22.70 -29.77
N ARG A 571 0.92 22.11 -29.86
CA ARG A 571 -0.30 22.73 -29.31
C ARG A 571 -0.18 22.88 -27.80
N MET A 572 -0.55 24.05 -27.30
CA MET A 572 -0.58 24.33 -25.86
C MET A 572 -1.69 23.49 -25.21
N LEU A 573 -1.35 22.78 -24.14
CA LEU A 573 -2.33 22.08 -23.32
C LEU A 573 -3.01 23.09 -22.38
N GLN A 574 -4.32 23.25 -22.51
CA GLN A 574 -5.13 24.10 -21.65
C GLN A 574 -5.73 23.30 -20.50
N LEU A 575 -6.19 23.98 -19.44
CA LEU A 575 -6.82 23.35 -18.27
C LEU A 575 -8.30 23.76 -18.16
N ALA A 576 -9.16 22.77 -17.95
CA ALA A 576 -10.51 22.95 -17.43
C ALA A 576 -10.62 22.23 -16.07
N SER A 577 -10.76 22.99 -14.99
CA SER A 577 -10.75 22.45 -13.62
C SER A 577 -11.44 23.37 -12.62
N ARG A 578 -11.58 22.89 -11.38
CA ARG A 578 -11.96 23.76 -10.25
C ARG A 578 -10.82 24.76 -9.97
N PRO A 579 -11.11 25.97 -9.47
CA PRO A 579 -10.07 26.90 -9.03
C PRO A 579 -9.14 26.25 -8.00
N ALA A 580 -7.87 26.66 -7.99
CA ALA A 580 -6.92 26.19 -6.98
C ALA A 580 -7.46 26.43 -5.56
N SER A 581 -7.29 25.46 -4.68
CA SER A 581 -7.80 25.51 -3.31
C SER A 581 -6.87 24.82 -2.32
N ALA A 582 -6.90 25.29 -1.07
CA ALA A 582 -6.17 24.68 0.04
C ALA A 582 -6.78 23.35 0.48
N SER A 583 -8.12 23.27 0.45
CA SER A 583 -8.88 22.06 0.78
C SER A 583 -9.19 21.25 -0.49
N PRO A 584 -9.29 19.91 -0.44
CA PRO A 584 -9.58 19.11 -1.63
C PRO A 584 -10.91 19.47 -2.29
N ALA A 585 -11.96 19.69 -1.51
CA ALA A 585 -13.28 20.04 -2.03
C ALA A 585 -13.99 21.05 -1.12
N VAL A 586 -15.06 21.64 -1.63
CA VAL A 586 -15.97 22.45 -0.81
C VAL A 586 -16.82 21.55 0.09
N GLY A 587 -17.16 22.02 1.29
CA GLY A 587 -18.02 21.29 2.23
C GLY A 587 -19.51 21.28 1.86
N SER A 588 -19.95 22.13 0.92
CA SER A 588 -21.36 22.24 0.51
C SER A 588 -21.60 21.49 -0.81
N ALA A 589 -22.53 20.54 -0.78
CA ALA A 589 -22.95 19.78 -1.97
C ALA A 589 -23.46 20.68 -3.10
N SER A 590 -24.26 21.72 -2.78
CA SER A 590 -24.79 22.64 -3.80
C SER A 590 -23.70 23.47 -4.47
N VAL A 591 -22.67 23.88 -3.71
CA VAL A 591 -21.51 24.58 -4.28
C VAL A 591 -20.68 23.63 -5.12
N SER A 592 -20.48 22.38 -4.67
CA SER A 592 -19.76 21.36 -5.42
C SER A 592 -20.43 21.08 -6.77
N GLU A 593 -21.76 21.05 -6.80
CA GLU A 593 -22.55 20.85 -8.01
C GLU A 593 -22.45 22.04 -8.97
N ALA A 594 -22.53 23.27 -8.46
CA ALA A 594 -22.31 24.47 -9.27
C ALA A 594 -20.90 24.47 -9.89
N GLN A 595 -19.88 24.07 -9.12
CA GLN A 595 -18.52 23.90 -9.63
C GLN A 595 -18.42 22.79 -10.67
N ARG A 596 -19.12 21.66 -10.52
CA ARG A 596 -19.17 20.58 -11.51
C ARG A 596 -19.64 21.11 -12.86
N HIS A 597 -20.75 21.85 -12.88
CA HIS A 597 -21.24 22.50 -14.11
C HIS A 597 -20.26 23.51 -14.70
N GLN A 598 -19.58 24.29 -13.87
CA GLN A 598 -18.56 25.25 -14.34
C GLN A 598 -17.38 24.55 -15.03
N VAL A 599 -16.90 23.44 -14.46
CA VAL A 599 -15.81 22.64 -15.06
C VAL A 599 -16.23 22.06 -16.40
N ILE A 600 -17.41 21.44 -16.47
CA ILE A 600 -17.95 20.85 -17.70
C ILE A 600 -18.09 21.93 -18.78
N ALA A 601 -18.69 23.09 -18.45
CA ALA A 601 -18.86 24.19 -19.38
C ALA A 601 -17.51 24.75 -19.87
N ALA A 602 -16.52 24.89 -18.98
CA ALA A 602 -15.18 25.32 -19.35
C ALA A 602 -14.49 24.32 -20.30
N ALA A 603 -14.66 23.02 -20.04
CA ALA A 603 -14.11 21.96 -20.87
C ALA A 603 -14.72 21.97 -22.28
N LEU A 604 -16.05 22.02 -22.41
CA LEU A 604 -16.73 22.03 -23.71
C LEU A 604 -16.52 23.34 -24.50
N GLY A 605 -16.27 24.44 -23.80
CA GLY A 605 -16.05 25.75 -24.43
C GLY A 605 -17.30 26.29 -25.16
N PRO A 606 -17.16 27.45 -25.84
CA PRO A 606 -18.27 28.05 -26.57
C PRO A 606 -18.73 27.15 -27.72
N ARG A 607 -20.03 27.23 -28.07
CA ARG A 607 -20.53 26.58 -29.28
C ARG A 607 -19.95 27.27 -30.52
N PRO A 608 -19.63 26.53 -31.60
CA PRO A 608 -19.35 27.10 -32.90
C PRO A 608 -20.43 28.11 -33.29
N ALA A 609 -20.02 29.30 -33.78
CA ALA A 609 -20.96 30.14 -34.52
C ALA A 609 -21.42 29.36 -35.76
N ALA A 610 -22.74 29.34 -35.98
CA ALA A 610 -23.40 28.60 -37.06
C ALA A 610 -22.94 29.04 -38.45
#